data_AF-A0A9X0CN84-F1
#
_entry.id   AF-A0A9X0CN84-F1
#
_cell.length_a   1.000
_cell.length_b   1.000
_cell.length_c   1.000
_cell.angle_alpha   90.00
_cell.angle_beta   90.00
_cell.angle_gamma   90.00
#
_symmetry.space_group_name_H-M   'P 1'
#
loop_
_entity.id
_entity.type
_entity.pdbx_description
1 polymer ?
#
loop_
_entity_poly.entity_id
_entity_poly.type
_entity_poly.pdbx_seq_one_letter_code
_entity_poly.pdbx_strand_id
1 'polypeptide(L)'
;ATVEVPGLKPGMKLEAVDRNNPPSFCVATVIQQVGQRVRIRYDGFGKDSSNDCWCNFQAEELHPIGWCAQNGYPLQPPKGMWFKSYHQHCIQ
;
A
#
# COMPACT_ATOMS: atom_id res chain seq x y z
N ALA A 1 -19.88 -11.62 -17.06
CA ALA A 1 -19.15 -10.34 -17.20
C ALA A 1 -18.65 -9.94 -15.83
N THR A 2 -17.34 -9.98 -15.60
CA THR A 2 -16.74 -9.46 -14.37
C THR A 2 -16.84 -7.95 -14.43
N VAL A 3 -17.70 -7.36 -13.59
CA VAL A 3 -17.78 -5.92 -13.41
C VAL A 3 -16.44 -5.47 -12.82
N GLU A 4 -15.65 -4.73 -13.59
CA GLU A 4 -14.44 -4.07 -13.09
C GLU A 4 -14.88 -3.00 -12.09
N VAL A 5 -14.58 -3.21 -10.81
CA VAL A 5 -14.95 -2.25 -9.77
C VAL A 5 -14.04 -1.03 -9.92
N PRO A 6 -14.59 0.20 -10.08
CA PRO A 6 -13.77 1.39 -10.21
C PRO A 6 -13.17 1.73 -8.84
N GLY A 7 -11.84 1.73 -8.72
CA GLY A 7 -11.21 2.20 -7.48
C GLY A 7 -9.69 2.20 -7.49
N LEU A 8 -9.07 1.09 -7.87
CA LEU A 8 -7.62 0.96 -7.87
C LEU A 8 -7.12 0.59 -9.27
N LYS A 9 -5.94 1.06 -9.65
CA LYS A 9 -5.31 0.74 -10.93
C LYS A 9 -3.83 0.41 -10.69
N PRO A 10 -3.23 -0.49 -11.49
CA PRO A 10 -1.79 -0.69 -11.47
C PRO A 10 -1.03 0.64 -11.54
N GLY A 11 -0.03 0.80 -10.68
CA GLY A 11 0.76 2.02 -10.52
C GLY A 11 0.27 2.99 -9.43
N MET A 12 -0.96 2.83 -8.92
CA MET A 12 -1.43 3.65 -7.79
C MET A 12 -0.69 3.32 -6.50
N LYS A 13 -0.43 4.33 -5.67
CA LYS A 13 0.10 4.19 -4.31
C LYS A 13 -1.02 4.21 -3.28
N LEU A 14 -0.85 3.44 -2.22
CA LEU A 14 -1.80 3.30 -1.11
C LEU A 14 -1.06 2.98 0.19
N GLU A 15 -1.74 3.15 1.33
CA GLU A 15 -1.25 2.73 2.64
C GLU A 15 -1.86 1.37 2.97
N ALA A 16 -1.04 0.38 3.29
CA ALA A 16 -1.45 -0.99 3.59
C ALA A 16 -0.93 -1.44 4.96
N VAL A 17 -1.74 -2.20 5.70
CA VAL A 17 -1.35 -2.77 7.00
C VAL A 17 -0.13 -3.69 6.86
N ASP A 18 0.93 -3.43 7.61
CA ASP A 18 2.06 -4.34 7.74
C ASP A 18 1.66 -5.54 8.59
N ARG A 19 1.39 -6.66 7.90
CA ARG A 19 0.98 -7.93 8.54
C ARG A 19 2.03 -8.50 9.50
N ASN A 20 3.29 -8.06 9.41
CA ASN A 20 4.34 -8.50 10.33
C ASN A 20 4.36 -7.70 11.64
N ASN A 21 3.75 -6.51 11.66
CA ASN A 21 3.77 -5.61 12.82
C ASN A 21 2.51 -4.73 12.95
N PRO A 22 1.31 -5.32 13.10
CA PRO A 22 0.07 -4.54 13.30
C PRO A 22 0.08 -3.77 14.63
N PRO A 23 -0.50 -2.55 14.71
CA PRO A 23 -1.26 -1.83 13.68
C PRO A 23 -0.40 -0.85 12.87
N SER A 24 0.79 -1.25 12.42
CA SER A 24 1.64 -0.41 11.56
C SER A 24 1.18 -0.47 10.10
N PHE A 25 1.38 0.62 9.36
CA PHE A 25 1.09 0.70 7.93
C PHE A 25 2.36 1.01 7.13
N CYS A 26 2.39 0.60 5.87
CA CYS A 26 3.46 0.90 4.92
C CYS A 26 2.86 1.37 3.59
N VAL A 27 3.57 2.22 2.85
CA VAL A 27 3.15 2.51 1.47
C VAL A 27 3.40 1.29 0.60
N ALA A 28 2.41 0.99 -0.23
CA ALA A 28 2.46 -0.03 -1.25
C ALA A 28 1.99 0.52 -2.59
N THR A 29 2.47 -0.09 -3.66
CA THR A 29 2.08 0.21 -5.03
C THR A 29 1.23 -0.95 -5.57
N VAL A 30 0.11 -0.64 -6.21
CA VAL A 30 -0.72 -1.64 -6.90
C VAL A 30 0.04 -2.17 -8.11
N ILE A 31 0.28 -3.47 -8.13
CA ILE A 31 0.96 -4.16 -9.24
C ILE A 31 -0.06 -4.69 -10.23
N GLN A 32 -1.16 -5.24 -9.75
CA GLN A 32 -2.19 -5.86 -10.58
C GLN A 32 -3.55 -5.87 -9.88
N GLN A 33 -4.63 -5.81 -10.64
CA GLN A 33 -5.98 -6.08 -10.14
C GLN A 33 -6.56 -7.30 -10.86
N VAL A 34 -7.20 -8.18 -10.09
CA VAL A 34 -7.94 -9.34 -10.61
C VAL A 34 -9.27 -9.43 -9.86
N GLY A 35 -10.36 -9.11 -10.54
CA GLY A 35 -11.69 -9.05 -9.93
C GLY A 35 -11.71 -8.08 -8.76
N GLN A 36 -11.97 -8.61 -7.55
CA GLN A 36 -12.00 -7.82 -6.30
C GLN A 36 -10.70 -7.86 -5.48
N ARG A 37 -9.64 -8.46 -6.02
CA ARG A 37 -8.35 -8.53 -5.34
C ARG A 37 -7.35 -7.67 -6.07
N VAL A 38 -6.51 -7.00 -5.29
CA VAL A 38 -5.33 -6.28 -5.78
C VAL A 38 -4.09 -6.96 -5.27
N ARG A 39 -3.12 -7.10 -6.16
CA ARG A 39 -1.75 -7.46 -5.82
C ARG A 39 -1.00 -6.16 -5.55
N ILE A 40 -0.45 -6.03 -4.37
CA ILE A 40 0.32 -4.86 -3.97
C ILE A 40 1.76 -5.25 -3.68
N ARG A 41 2.67 -4.30 -3.85
CA ARG A 41 4.07 -4.41 -3.46
C ARG A 41 4.40 -3.27 -2.52
N TYR A 42 4.90 -3.60 -1.33
CA TYR A 42 5.43 -2.58 -0.42
C TYR A 42 6.60 -1.85 -1.07
N ASP A 43 6.62 -0.54 -0.90
CA ASP A 43 7.75 0.27 -1.34
C ASP A 43 9.04 -0.22 -0.62
N GLY A 44 10.19 -0.11 -1.29
CA GLY A 44 11.49 -0.61 -0.79
C GLY A 44 11.86 -2.01 -1.28
N PHE A 45 10.91 -2.80 -1.77
CA PHE A 45 11.19 -4.10 -2.40
C PHE A 45 11.53 -4.01 -3.90
N GLY A 46 11.43 -2.81 -4.49
CA GLY A 46 11.85 -2.55 -5.88
C GLY A 46 11.15 -3.49 -6.89
N LYS A 47 11.95 -4.24 -7.65
CA LYS A 47 11.45 -5.19 -8.66
C LYS A 47 11.19 -6.60 -8.10
N ASP A 48 11.55 -6.86 -6.85
CA ASP A 48 11.35 -8.17 -6.22
C ASP A 48 9.87 -8.44 -5.98
N SER A 49 9.35 -9.48 -6.63
CA SER A 49 7.95 -9.90 -6.55
C SER A 49 7.70 -10.99 -5.50
N SER A 50 8.74 -11.50 -4.83
CA SER A 50 8.61 -12.57 -3.84
C SER A 50 7.83 -12.14 -2.59
N ASN A 51 7.74 -10.84 -2.34
CA ASN A 51 7.06 -10.24 -1.21
C ASN A 51 5.73 -9.55 -1.59
N ASP A 52 5.24 -9.76 -2.81
CA ASP A 52 3.94 -9.22 -3.22
C ASP A 52 2.81 -9.94 -2.47
N CYS A 53 1.81 -9.17 -2.02
CA CYS A 53 0.65 -9.74 -1.35
C CYS A 53 -0.64 -9.44 -2.12
N TRP A 54 -1.57 -10.39 -2.04
CA TRP A 54 -2.94 -10.21 -2.52
C TRP A 54 -3.83 -9.73 -1.38
N CYS A 55 -4.55 -8.64 -1.60
CA CYS A 55 -5.49 -8.04 -0.67
C CYS A 55 -6.84 -7.80 -1.35
N ASN A 56 -7.93 -7.84 -0.59
CA ASN A 56 -9.22 -7.38 -1.10
C ASN A 56 -9.24 -5.84 -1.06
N PHE A 57 -9.60 -5.18 -2.17
CA PHE A 57 -9.61 -3.71 -2.19
C PHE A 57 -10.72 -3.11 -1.32
N GLN A 58 -11.73 -3.90 -0.94
CA GLN A 58 -12.76 -3.52 0.01
C GLN A 58 -12.39 -3.81 1.46
N ALA A 59 -11.24 -4.42 1.71
CA ALA A 59 -10.79 -4.67 3.08
C ALA A 59 -10.40 -3.36 3.75
N GLU A 60 -10.64 -3.27 5.06
CA GLU A 60 -10.14 -2.20 5.94
C GLU A 60 -8.61 -2.21 6.10
N GLU A 61 -7.90 -2.95 5.24
CA GLU A 61 -6.44 -3.07 5.26
C GLU A 61 -5.76 -2.13 4.25
N LEU A 62 -6.51 -1.53 3.31
CA LEU A 62 -5.99 -0.65 2.27
C LEU A 62 -6.66 0.73 2.35
N HIS A 63 -5.84 1.77 2.40
CA HIS A 63 -6.30 3.15 2.51
C HIS A 63 -5.63 4.06 1.48
N PRO A 64 -6.26 5.18 1.10
CA PRO A 64 -5.60 6.20 0.31
C PRO A 64 -4.40 6.78 1.06
N ILE A 65 -3.42 7.27 0.30
CA ILE A 65 -2.26 8.00 0.84
C ILE A 65 -2.74 9.16 1.72
N GLY A 66 -2.15 9.30 2.90
CA GLY A 66 -2.49 10.31 3.91
C GLY A 66 -3.47 9.84 4.99
N TRP A 67 -4.04 8.64 4.88
CA TRP A 67 -5.01 8.13 5.85
C TRP A 67 -4.40 7.96 7.25
N CYS A 68 -3.18 7.43 7.35
CA CYS A 68 -2.46 7.27 8.61
C CYS A 68 -2.25 8.61 9.31
N ALA A 69 -1.86 9.64 8.55
CA ALA A 69 -1.69 11.00 9.09
C ALA A 69 -3.01 11.59 9.59
N GLN A 70 -4.12 11.34 8.90
CA GLN A 70 -5.45 11.82 9.28
C GLN A 70 -6.02 11.10 10.51
N ASN A 71 -5.71 9.81 10.67
CA ASN A 71 -6.30 8.95 11.71
C ASN A 71 -5.33 8.68 12.89
N GLY A 72 -4.13 9.25 12.86
CA GLY A 72 -3.14 9.13 13.94
C GLY A 72 -2.41 7.78 13.99
N TYR A 73 -2.36 7.04 12.88
CA TYR A 73 -1.63 5.78 12.80
C TYR A 73 -0.17 5.99 12.35
N PRO A 74 0.78 5.17 12.85
CA PRO A 74 2.16 5.25 12.42
C PRO A 74 2.33 4.66 11.01
N LEU A 75 2.77 5.50 10.07
CA LEU A 75 3.20 5.07 8.75
C LEU A 75 4.71 4.76 8.79
N GLN A 76 5.06 3.49 8.58
CA GLN A 76 6.43 3.02 8.54
C GLN A 76 7.06 3.35 7.18
N PRO A 77 8.36 3.69 7.17
CA PRO A 77 9.09 3.89 5.96
C PRO A 77 9.34 2.52 5.27
N PRO A 78 9.52 2.53 3.95
CA PRO A 78 10.01 1.42 3.16
C PRO A 78 11.27 0.81 3.77
N LYS A 79 11.43 -0.50 3.64
CA LYS A 79 12.67 -1.17 4.04
C LYS A 79 13.87 -0.50 3.34
N GLY A 80 14.81 0.01 4.13
CA GLY A 80 16.01 0.70 3.64
C GLY A 80 15.89 2.22 3.47
N MET A 81 14.71 2.83 3.69
CA MET A 81 14.54 4.28 3.64
C MET A 81 14.51 4.90 5.06
N TRP A 82 15.27 5.97 5.26
CA TRP A 82 15.27 6.75 6.51
C TRP A 82 14.05 7.67 6.60
N PHE A 83 13.39 7.70 7.77
CA PHE A 83 12.13 8.40 8.05
C PHE A 83 12.07 9.86 7.56
N LYS A 84 13.18 10.61 7.60
CA LYS A 84 13.22 12.03 7.19
C LYS A 84 12.99 12.27 5.70
N SER A 85 13.38 11.34 4.82
CA SER A 85 13.24 11.50 3.36
C SER A 85 11.88 11.03 2.83
N TYR A 86 11.22 10.14 3.58
CA TYR A 86 10.00 9.45 3.16
C TYR A 86 8.74 10.32 3.27
N HIS A 87 8.57 11.05 4.36
CA HIS A 87 7.42 11.96 4.54
C HIS A 87 7.34 13.04 3.45
N GLN A 88 8.47 13.46 2.89
CA GLN A 88 8.50 14.54 1.92
C GLN A 88 8.23 14.09 0.47
N HIS A 89 8.42 12.80 0.16
CA HIS A 89 8.20 12.25 -1.19
C HIS A 89 6.85 11.53 -1.36
N CYS A 90 6.22 11.07 -0.28
CA CYS A 90 5.00 10.27 -0.37
C CYS A 90 3.70 11.06 -0.14
N ILE A 91 3.78 12.30 0.36
CA ILE A 91 2.61 13.18 0.61
C ILE A 91 2.55 14.35 -0.41
N GLN A 92 3.32 14.27 -1.50
CA GLN A 92 3.26 15.21 -2.63
C GLN A 92 2.61 14.58 -3.85
#